data_AF-A0A225VK98-F1
#
_entry.id   AF-A0A225VK98-F1
#
_cell.length_a   1.000
_cell.length_b   1.000
_cell.length_c   1.000
_cell.angle_alpha   90.00
_cell.angle_beta   90.00
_cell.angle_gamma   90.00
#
_symmetry.space_group_name_H-M   'P 1'
#
loop_
_entity.id
_entity.type
_entity.pdbx_description
1 polymer ?
#
loop_
_entity_poly.entity_id
_entity_poly.type
_entity_poly.pdbx_seq_one_letter_code
_entity_poly.pdbx_strand_id
1 'polypeptide(L)'
;MLSGVSEDGSSVLGSNVNASSGGHLEHIFRFAAKELFNVDVNGPLEYVAGRNPDFREVSLVVEGKEVLKFAVAYGFRNIQSIMTKIRRNRCPYHYVEIMACPSGCLNGGGQIRPKSTLLASELLDNVTNRFQELLVRDPIANPAVKYVYEKYLGGVPFSDAARGVLHTQYHAVPKMEQANPLGIKW
;
A
#
# COMPACT_ATOMS: atom_id res chain seq x y z
N MET A 1 -15.59 -12.75 15.21
CA MET A 1 -15.37 -11.57 14.34
C MET A 1 -13.88 -11.22 14.26
N LEU A 2 -13.11 -11.97 13.45
CA LEU A 2 -11.64 -11.88 13.43
C LEU A 2 -11.07 -11.27 12.13
N SER A 3 -11.88 -11.18 11.06
CA SER A 3 -11.46 -10.81 9.71
C SER A 3 -11.86 -9.39 9.29
N GLY A 4 -12.47 -8.58 10.17
CA GLY A 4 -13.12 -7.34 9.74
C GLY A 4 -14.26 -7.60 8.77
N VAL A 5 -14.82 -8.81 8.76
CA VAL A 5 -16.02 -9.22 8.02
C VAL A 5 -16.97 -9.87 9.04
N SER A 6 -18.28 -9.71 8.84
CA SER A 6 -19.31 -10.39 9.62
C SER A 6 -19.19 -11.90 9.49
N GLU A 7 -19.73 -12.62 10.47
CA GLU A 7 -19.60 -14.07 10.56
C GLU A 7 -20.27 -14.81 9.39
N ASP A 8 -21.31 -14.22 8.82
CA ASP A 8 -22.01 -14.67 7.61
C ASP A 8 -21.36 -14.18 6.30
N GLY A 9 -20.26 -13.41 6.38
CA GLY A 9 -19.58 -12.83 5.22
C GLY A 9 -20.32 -11.68 4.54
N SER A 10 -21.46 -11.22 5.07
CA SER A 10 -22.33 -10.25 4.39
C SER A 10 -21.89 -8.79 4.52
N SER A 11 -21.05 -8.47 5.51
CA SER A 11 -20.72 -7.10 5.89
C SER A 11 -19.24 -6.95 6.21
N VAL A 12 -18.63 -5.84 5.79
CA VAL A 12 -17.28 -5.45 6.21
C VAL A 12 -17.41 -4.59 7.48
N LEU A 13 -16.64 -4.93 8.51
CA LEU A 13 -16.73 -4.39 9.87
C LEU A 13 -15.56 -3.44 10.24
N GLY A 14 -14.63 -3.21 9.31
CA GLY A 14 -13.51 -2.30 9.51
C GLY A 14 -12.89 -1.86 8.20
N SER A 15 -12.19 -0.73 8.25
CA SER A 15 -11.52 -0.15 7.09
C SER A 15 -10.13 0.38 7.46
N ASN A 16 -9.38 0.81 6.46
CA ASN A 16 -8.12 1.54 6.62
C ASN A 16 -8.35 3.03 6.28
N VAL A 17 -7.41 3.88 6.70
CA VAL A 17 -7.53 5.35 6.57
C VAL A 17 -7.75 5.80 5.11
N ASN A 18 -7.15 5.11 4.13
CA ASN A 18 -7.22 5.52 2.73
C ASN A 18 -8.33 4.85 1.91
N ALA A 19 -9.12 3.91 2.49
CA ALA A 19 -10.19 3.12 1.84
C ALA A 19 -9.84 2.46 0.48
N SER A 20 -8.57 2.56 0.08
CA SER A 20 -8.02 2.30 -1.24
C SER A 20 -6.52 1.99 -1.10
N SER A 21 -5.75 2.19 -2.17
CA SER A 21 -4.27 2.17 -2.19
C SER A 21 -3.61 3.24 -1.30
N GLY A 22 -2.39 3.02 -0.83
CA GLY A 22 -1.64 3.98 0.00
C GLY A 22 -1.61 3.66 1.49
N GLY A 23 -2.40 2.69 1.94
CA GLY A 23 -2.47 2.32 3.36
C GLY A 23 -1.17 1.72 3.92
N HIS A 24 -0.35 1.08 3.08
CA HIS A 24 0.87 0.41 3.53
C HIS A 24 2.01 1.41 3.78
N LEU A 25 2.22 2.36 2.86
CA LEU A 25 3.14 3.48 3.05
C LEU A 25 2.84 4.26 4.32
N GLU A 26 1.58 4.60 4.54
CA GLU A 26 1.16 5.36 5.72
C GLU A 26 1.43 4.59 7.02
N HIS A 27 1.11 3.29 7.05
CA HIS A 27 1.41 2.45 8.19
C HIS A 27 2.91 2.40 8.49
N ILE A 28 3.76 2.17 7.48
CA ILE A 28 5.22 2.14 7.64
C ILE A 28 5.74 3.51 8.06
N PHE A 29 5.20 4.60 7.51
CA PHE A 29 5.62 5.95 7.86
C PHE A 29 5.37 6.26 9.33
N ARG A 30 4.18 5.96 9.84
CA ARG A 30 3.83 6.16 11.25
C ARG A 30 4.66 5.27 12.16
N PHE A 31 4.82 4.01 11.80
CA PHE A 31 5.65 3.06 12.55
C PHE A 31 7.11 3.53 12.61
N ALA A 32 7.70 3.92 11.48
CA ALA A 32 9.06 4.42 11.42
C ALA A 32 9.24 5.74 12.17
N ALA A 33 8.27 6.66 12.08
CA ALA A 33 8.29 7.91 12.84
C ALA A 33 8.33 7.65 14.35
N LYS A 34 7.51 6.71 14.83
CA LYS A 34 7.46 6.33 16.24
C LYS A 34 8.71 5.60 16.69
N GLU A 35 9.10 4.54 16.00
CA GLU A 35 10.21 3.68 16.43
C GLU A 35 11.58 4.33 16.28
N LEU A 36 11.80 5.12 15.23
CA LEU A 36 13.12 5.70 14.94
C LEU A 36 13.33 7.09 15.54
N PHE A 37 12.24 7.85 15.74
CA PHE A 37 12.31 9.25 16.15
C PHE A 37 11.40 9.60 17.33
N ASN A 38 10.68 8.62 17.90
CA ASN A 38 9.71 8.81 18.98
C ASN A 38 8.64 9.88 18.68
N VAL A 39 8.21 9.98 17.42
CA VAL A 39 7.16 10.90 16.99
C VAL A 39 5.87 10.15 16.70
N ASP A 40 4.81 10.46 17.45
CA ASP A 40 3.46 10.00 17.17
C ASP A 40 2.79 10.88 16.12
N VAL A 41 2.75 10.39 14.88
CA VAL A 41 2.05 11.07 13.78
C VAL A 41 0.57 10.71 13.86
N ASN A 42 -0.30 11.70 14.06
CA ASN A 42 -1.75 11.56 14.19
C ASN A 42 -2.48 12.30 13.06
N GLY A 43 -3.74 11.92 12.80
CA GLY A 43 -4.54 12.52 11.72
C GLY A 43 -4.00 12.22 10.32
N PRO A 44 -4.56 12.80 9.26
CA PRO A 44 -4.15 12.56 7.88
C PRO A 44 -2.68 12.94 7.63
N LEU A 45 -1.97 12.18 6.78
CA LEU A 45 -0.63 12.58 6.35
C LEU A 45 -0.70 13.73 5.34
N GLU A 46 0.20 14.70 5.51
CA GLU A 46 0.34 15.84 4.59
C GLU A 46 1.18 15.43 3.37
N TYR A 47 0.49 15.02 2.31
CA TYR A 47 1.14 14.68 1.05
C TYR A 47 1.36 15.92 0.18
N VAL A 48 2.56 16.04 -0.38
CA VAL A 48 2.87 16.99 -1.45
C VAL A 48 2.75 16.26 -2.78
N ALA A 49 1.83 16.71 -3.64
CA ALA A 49 1.72 16.18 -5.00
C ALA A 49 2.93 16.63 -5.84
N GLY A 50 3.48 15.69 -6.61
CA GLY A 50 4.52 15.99 -7.58
C GLY A 50 3.93 16.49 -8.91
N ARG A 51 4.49 16.02 -10.03
CA ARG A 51 4.06 16.44 -11.37
C ARG A 51 2.62 16.04 -11.73
N ASN A 52 2.05 15.07 -11.02
CA ASN A 52 0.71 14.54 -11.24
C ASN A 52 0.20 13.94 -9.91
N PRO A 53 -1.12 13.74 -9.75
CA PRO A 53 -1.69 13.20 -8.50
C PRO A 53 -1.25 11.77 -8.17
N ASP A 54 -0.76 11.00 -9.14
CA ASP A 54 -0.23 9.64 -8.96
C ASP A 54 1.21 9.60 -8.41
N PHE A 55 1.82 10.77 -8.23
CA PHE A 55 3.10 10.91 -7.55
C PHE A 55 2.94 11.83 -6.35
N ARG A 56 3.11 11.29 -5.15
CA ARG A 56 2.96 12.05 -3.91
C ARG A 56 4.12 11.77 -2.97
N GLU A 57 4.53 12.78 -2.22
CA GLU A 57 5.64 12.69 -1.27
C GLU A 57 5.14 13.05 0.12
N VAL A 58 5.72 12.43 1.14
CA VAL A 58 5.49 12.79 2.54
C VAL A 58 6.82 12.77 3.27
N SER A 59 7.01 13.76 4.13
CA SER A 59 8.25 13.95 4.88
C SER A 59 7.96 14.09 6.37
N LEU A 60 8.88 13.59 7.19
CA LEU A 60 8.92 13.90 8.62
C LEU A 60 10.06 14.87 8.87
N VAL A 61 9.76 15.98 9.53
CA VAL A 61 10.77 16.95 9.96
C VAL A 61 10.85 16.94 11.49
N VAL A 62 12.06 16.72 12.01
CA VAL A 62 12.36 16.76 13.45
C VAL A 62 13.50 17.75 13.64
N GLU A 63 13.32 18.72 14.54
CA GLU A 63 14.31 19.77 14.83
C GLU A 63 14.80 20.51 13.56
N GLY A 64 13.89 20.76 12.62
CA GLY A 64 14.21 21.46 11.36
C GLY A 64 14.93 20.61 10.30
N LYS A 65 15.18 19.33 10.58
CA LYS A 65 15.80 18.39 9.63
C LYS A 65 14.77 17.40 9.08
N GLU A 66 14.77 17.20 7.76
CA GLU A 66 14.02 16.11 7.13
C GLU A 66 14.68 14.77 7.51
N VAL A 67 13.99 13.96 8.32
CA VAL A 67 14.50 12.69 8.84
C VAL A 67 13.86 11.46 8.19
N LEU A 68 12.64 11.60 7.66
CA LEU A 68 12.01 10.61 6.78
C LEU A 68 11.49 11.30 5.53
N LYS A 69 11.56 10.59 4.41
CA LYS A 69 11.06 11.03 3.12
C LYS A 69 10.57 9.84 2.32
N PHE A 70 9.27 9.72 2.18
CA PHE A 70 8.62 8.58 1.52
C PHE A 70 7.90 9.06 0.25
N ALA A 71 7.69 8.18 -0.71
CA ALA A 71 6.96 8.49 -1.94
C ALA A 71 5.95 7.42 -2.33
N VAL A 72 4.80 7.88 -2.83
CA VAL A 72 3.85 7.10 -3.61
C VAL A 72 4.17 7.31 -5.08
N ALA A 73 4.32 6.21 -5.85
CA ALA A 73 4.55 6.25 -7.28
C ALA A 73 3.64 5.27 -8.02
N TYR A 74 2.49 5.76 -8.47
CA TYR A 74 1.50 4.97 -9.21
C TYR A 74 1.62 5.18 -10.71
N GLY A 75 1.38 4.12 -11.49
CA GLY A 75 1.49 4.16 -12.94
C GLY A 75 2.92 3.99 -13.45
N PHE A 76 3.07 3.27 -14.56
CA PHE A 76 4.37 2.88 -15.12
C PHE A 76 5.32 4.06 -15.39
N ARG A 77 4.80 5.22 -15.80
CA ARG A 77 5.61 6.43 -16.02
C ARG A 77 6.31 6.91 -14.74
N ASN A 78 5.59 6.95 -13.62
CA ASN A 78 6.16 7.35 -12.33
C ASN A 78 7.15 6.29 -11.82
N ILE A 79 6.84 5.01 -12.01
CA ILE A 79 7.74 3.89 -11.69
C ILE A 79 9.05 4.02 -12.45
N GLN A 80 9.01 4.24 -13.77
CA GLN A 80 10.22 4.43 -14.58
C GLN A 80 11.07 5.61 -14.11
N SER A 81 10.43 6.70 -13.67
CA SER A 81 11.11 7.86 -13.10
C SER A 81 11.86 7.49 -11.81
N ILE A 82 11.20 6.81 -10.87
CA ILE A 82 11.82 6.30 -9.64
C ILE A 82 12.98 5.35 -9.96
N MET A 83 12.76 4.36 -10.83
CA MET A 83 13.79 3.39 -11.21
C MET A 83 15.02 4.07 -11.85
N THR A 84 14.79 5.13 -12.64
CA THR A 84 15.89 5.91 -13.22
C THR A 84 16.66 6.68 -12.15
N LYS A 85 15.98 7.27 -11.16
CA LYS A 85 16.64 7.93 -10.01
C LYS A 85 17.45 6.94 -9.19
N ILE A 86 16.91 5.75 -8.90
CA ILE A 86 17.60 4.67 -8.17
C ILE A 86 18.85 4.24 -8.94
N ARG A 87 18.74 3.92 -10.24
CA ARG A 87 19.89 3.50 -11.07
C ARG A 87 21.02 4.53 -11.10
N ARG A 88 20.68 5.81 -10.95
CA ARG A 88 21.65 6.93 -10.94
C ARG A 88 22.18 7.25 -9.54
N ASN A 89 21.79 6.51 -8.49
CA ASN A 89 22.07 6.84 -7.09
C ASN A 89 21.61 8.27 -6.72
N ARG A 90 20.43 8.67 -7.20
CA ARG A 90 19.81 9.99 -6.93
C ARG A 90 18.37 9.88 -6.42
N CYS A 91 18.00 8.74 -5.85
CA CYS A 91 16.68 8.58 -5.24
C CYS A 91 16.72 9.13 -3.80
N PRO A 92 15.95 10.19 -3.47
CA PRO A 92 15.99 10.81 -2.15
C PRO A 92 15.07 10.12 -1.12
N TYR A 93 14.35 9.07 -1.52
CA TYR A 93 13.31 8.45 -0.70
C TYR A 93 13.88 7.27 0.10
N HIS A 94 13.53 7.23 1.38
CA HIS A 94 13.83 6.10 2.26
C HIS A 94 12.89 4.91 2.01
N TYR A 95 11.67 5.19 1.54
CA TYR A 95 10.67 4.19 1.19
C TYR A 95 9.83 4.68 0.01
N VAL A 96 9.48 3.77 -0.90
CA VAL A 96 8.61 4.07 -2.04
C VAL A 96 7.55 2.98 -2.17
N GLU A 97 6.28 3.37 -2.15
CA GLU A 97 5.17 2.49 -2.50
C GLU A 97 4.87 2.60 -4.00
N ILE A 98 4.90 1.47 -4.69
CA ILE A 98 4.74 1.37 -6.14
C ILE A 98 3.45 0.63 -6.47
N MET A 99 2.65 1.20 -7.38
CA MET A 99 1.52 0.48 -8.00
C MET A 99 1.53 0.62 -9.51
N ALA A 100 1.25 -0.48 -10.21
CA ALA A 100 1.26 -0.51 -11.67
C ALA A 100 0.17 0.37 -12.30
N CYS A 101 -1.02 0.39 -11.71
CA CYS A 101 -2.16 1.15 -12.20
C CYS A 101 -2.10 2.62 -11.75
N PRO A 102 -2.39 3.59 -12.65
CA PRO A 102 -2.74 4.95 -12.26
C PRO A 102 -3.93 4.93 -11.30
N SER A 103 -3.99 5.84 -10.33
CA SER A 103 -5.01 5.87 -9.25
C SER A 103 -5.03 4.63 -8.34
N GLY A 104 -3.99 3.79 -8.39
CA GLY A 104 -3.86 2.60 -7.56
C GLY A 104 -4.83 1.46 -7.91
N CYS A 105 -5.06 0.56 -6.96
CA CYS A 105 -5.80 -0.70 -7.20
C CYS A 105 -7.26 -0.51 -7.65
N LEU A 106 -7.87 0.62 -7.29
CA LEU A 106 -9.25 0.94 -7.62
C LEU A 106 -9.48 1.17 -9.13
N ASN A 107 -8.42 1.38 -9.90
CA ASN A 107 -8.45 1.54 -11.35
C ASN A 107 -7.79 0.34 -12.07
N GLY A 108 -7.79 -0.83 -11.43
CA GLY A 108 -7.27 -2.07 -12.01
C GLY A 108 -8.08 -2.54 -13.23
N GLY A 109 -7.41 -3.17 -14.20
CA GLY A 109 -8.08 -3.66 -15.43
C GLY A 109 -9.14 -4.75 -15.20
N GLY A 110 -9.14 -5.38 -14.02
CA GLY A 110 -10.12 -6.39 -13.61
C GLY A 110 -11.32 -5.84 -12.82
N GLN A 111 -11.48 -4.53 -12.70
CA GLN A 111 -12.59 -3.93 -11.96
C GLN A 111 -13.95 -4.24 -12.60
N ILE A 112 -14.97 -4.39 -11.75
CA ILE A 112 -16.35 -4.62 -12.20
C ILE A 112 -16.81 -3.38 -12.95
N ARG A 113 -17.25 -3.57 -14.20
CA ARG A 113 -17.84 -2.48 -14.97
C ARG A 113 -19.26 -2.20 -14.46
N PRO A 114 -19.68 -0.93 -14.36
CA PRO A 114 -21.04 -0.58 -13.99
C PRO A 114 -22.04 -1.29 -14.92
N LYS A 115 -23.08 -1.90 -14.34
CA LYS A 115 -24.18 -2.51 -15.10
C LYS A 115 -25.31 -1.52 -15.43
N SER A 116 -25.30 -0.35 -14.80
CA SER A 116 -26.31 0.70 -14.92
C SER A 116 -25.76 1.90 -15.69
N THR A 117 -26.55 2.98 -15.80
CA THR A 117 -26.13 4.30 -16.28
C THR A 117 -25.08 4.99 -15.40
N LEU A 118 -24.72 4.41 -14.24
CA LEU A 118 -23.69 4.96 -13.37
C LEU A 118 -22.33 4.97 -14.08
N LEU A 119 -21.61 6.08 -13.94
CA LEU A 119 -20.22 6.17 -14.35
C LEU A 119 -19.35 5.31 -13.43
N ALA A 120 -18.22 4.83 -13.97
CA ALA A 120 -17.27 4.04 -13.19
C ALA A 120 -16.70 4.83 -11.99
N SER A 121 -16.55 6.15 -12.14
CA SER A 121 -16.15 7.05 -11.06
C SER A 121 -17.18 7.11 -9.94
N GLU A 122 -18.47 7.21 -10.26
CA GLU A 122 -19.55 7.27 -9.26
C GLU A 122 -19.64 5.96 -8.47
N LEU A 123 -19.48 4.83 -9.15
CA LEU A 123 -19.41 3.53 -8.48
C LEU A 123 -18.23 3.49 -7.49
N LEU A 124 -17.09 4.03 -7.90
CA LEU A 124 -15.89 4.07 -7.07
C LEU A 124 -16.03 4.98 -5.86
N ASP A 125 -16.60 6.16 -6.04
CA ASP A 125 -16.88 7.11 -4.97
C ASP A 125 -17.83 6.49 -3.94
N ASN A 126 -18.88 5.81 -4.41
CA ASN A 126 -19.80 5.09 -3.53
C ASN A 126 -19.11 4.01 -2.69
N VAL A 127 -18.25 3.19 -3.31
CA VAL A 127 -17.48 2.17 -2.58
C VAL A 127 -16.56 2.83 -1.56
N THR A 128 -15.81 3.86 -1.98
CA THR A 128 -14.85 4.56 -1.13
C THR A 128 -15.55 5.17 0.10
N ASN A 129 -16.68 5.85 -0.12
CA ASN A 129 -17.48 6.45 0.96
C ASN A 129 -17.96 5.39 1.96
N ARG A 130 -18.44 4.22 1.48
CA ARG A 130 -18.87 3.12 2.36
C ARG A 130 -17.73 2.56 3.21
N PHE A 131 -16.52 2.46 2.67
CA PHE A 131 -15.37 2.05 3.45
C PHE A 131 -14.91 3.13 4.44
N GLN A 132 -15.08 4.41 4.12
CA GLN A 132 -14.74 5.51 5.03
C GLN A 132 -15.72 5.66 6.20
N GLU A 133 -16.97 5.20 6.04
CA GLU A 133 -17.96 5.13 7.13
C GLU A 133 -17.60 4.08 8.20
N LEU A 134 -16.74 3.10 7.87
CA LEU A 134 -16.36 2.03 8.79
C LEU A 134 -15.29 2.51 9.79
N LEU A 135 -15.36 1.94 10.99
CA LEU A 135 -14.36 2.20 12.03
C LEU A 135 -12.98 1.73 11.55
N VAL A 136 -12.01 2.66 11.55
CA VAL A 136 -10.60 2.31 11.35
C VAL A 136 -10.09 1.57 12.58
N ARG A 137 -9.45 0.43 12.37
CA ARG A 137 -8.85 -0.38 13.45
C ARG A 137 -7.38 -0.61 13.15
N ASP A 138 -6.55 -0.48 14.19
CA ASP A 138 -5.14 -0.86 14.10
C ASP A 138 -5.04 -2.39 13.90
N PRO A 139 -4.38 -2.88 12.84
CA PRO A 139 -4.14 -4.30 12.64
C PRO A 139 -3.46 -4.99 13.84
N ILE A 140 -2.60 -4.29 14.57
CA ILE A 140 -1.87 -4.82 15.74
C ILE A 140 -2.81 -5.02 16.93
N ALA A 141 -3.86 -4.20 17.04
CA ALA A 141 -4.88 -4.35 18.08
C ALA A 141 -5.86 -5.51 17.80
N ASN A 142 -5.78 -6.17 16.64
CA ASN A 142 -6.68 -7.28 16.30
C ASN A 142 -6.30 -8.55 17.08
N PRO A 143 -7.17 -9.07 17.97
CA PRO A 143 -6.90 -10.29 18.73
C PRO A 143 -6.70 -11.53 17.84
N ALA A 144 -7.26 -11.54 16.63
CA ALA A 144 -7.02 -12.59 15.64
C ALA A 144 -5.55 -12.66 15.23
N VAL A 145 -4.96 -11.49 14.94
CA VAL A 145 -3.57 -11.38 14.53
C VAL A 145 -2.69 -11.87 15.65
N LYS A 146 -2.93 -11.41 16.88
CA LYS A 146 -2.22 -11.89 18.07
C LYS A 146 -2.33 -13.41 18.23
N TYR A 147 -3.53 -13.97 18.14
CA TYR A 147 -3.77 -15.41 18.21
C TYR A 147 -2.98 -16.19 17.14
N VAL A 148 -3.02 -15.73 15.89
CA VAL A 148 -2.29 -16.39 14.78
C VAL A 148 -0.79 -16.36 15.04
N TYR A 149 -0.24 -15.23 15.49
CA TYR A 149 1.18 -15.13 15.83
C TYR A 149 1.56 -16.07 16.96
N GLU A 150 0.85 -16.02 18.09
CA GLU A 150 1.15 -16.83 19.28
C GLU A 150 1.02 -18.34 19.02
N LYS A 151 0.02 -18.77 18.25
CA LYS A 151 -0.26 -20.18 18.03
C LYS A 151 0.52 -20.80 16.87
N TYR A 152 0.78 -20.05 15.80
CA TYR A 152 1.27 -20.64 14.55
C TYR A 152 2.54 -19.98 14.01
N LEU A 153 2.81 -18.71 14.33
CA LEU A 153 3.92 -17.96 13.73
C LEU A 153 5.03 -17.63 14.75
N GLY A 154 5.15 -18.39 15.83
CA GLY A 154 6.25 -18.27 16.79
C GLY A 154 6.20 -17.01 17.67
N GLY A 155 5.04 -16.37 17.80
CA GLY A 155 4.76 -15.29 18.75
C GLY A 155 5.34 -13.91 18.40
N VAL A 156 6.30 -13.82 17.48
CA VAL A 156 6.97 -12.57 17.12
C VAL A 156 7.11 -12.39 15.61
N PRO A 157 7.11 -11.14 15.10
CA PRO A 157 7.47 -10.86 13.71
C PRO A 157 8.84 -11.42 13.37
N PHE A 158 9.02 -11.85 12.12
CA PHE A 158 10.28 -12.38 11.59
C PHE A 158 10.84 -13.65 12.28
N SER A 159 10.06 -14.35 13.11
CA SER A 159 10.41 -15.72 13.53
C SER A 159 10.60 -16.63 12.30
N ASP A 160 11.28 -17.76 12.45
CA ASP A 160 11.45 -18.69 11.31
C ASP A 160 10.10 -19.19 10.77
N ALA A 161 9.11 -19.42 11.66
CA ALA A 161 7.75 -19.77 11.27
C ALA A 161 7.06 -18.64 10.49
N ALA A 162 7.16 -17.39 10.97
CA ALA A 162 6.58 -16.23 10.29
C ALA A 162 7.25 -15.99 8.93
N ARG A 163 8.59 -16.12 8.84
CA ARG A 163 9.34 -16.00 7.59
C ARG A 163 8.94 -17.08 6.59
N GLY A 164 8.75 -18.32 7.04
CA GLY A 164 8.34 -19.43 6.17
C GLY A 164 6.97 -19.23 5.52
N VAL A 165 6.06 -18.49 6.16
CA VAL A 165 4.66 -18.34 5.69
C VAL A 165 4.36 -16.95 5.11
N LEU A 166 4.93 -15.89 5.67
CA LEU A 166 4.59 -14.50 5.34
C LEU A 166 5.66 -13.78 4.50
N HIS A 167 6.81 -14.41 4.24
CA HIS A 167 7.87 -13.84 3.43
C HIS A 167 8.09 -14.62 2.15
N THR A 168 8.60 -13.92 1.14
CA THR A 168 9.00 -14.50 -0.14
C THR A 168 10.30 -13.87 -0.62
N GLN A 169 10.89 -14.44 -1.67
CA GLN A 169 12.10 -13.92 -2.30
C GLN A 169 11.87 -13.70 -3.79
N TYR A 170 12.47 -12.64 -4.31
CA TYR A 170 12.50 -12.35 -5.74
C TYR A 170 13.88 -12.70 -6.28
N HIS A 171 13.93 -13.22 -7.50
CA HIS A 171 15.17 -13.45 -8.23
C HIS A 171 15.12 -12.69 -9.55
N ALA A 172 16.29 -12.33 -10.08
CA ALA A 172 16.37 -11.73 -11.40
C ALA A 172 15.91 -12.74 -12.45
N VAL A 173 14.86 -12.40 -13.20
CA VAL A 173 14.47 -13.15 -14.39
C VAL A 173 15.38 -12.70 -15.53
N PRO A 174 16.14 -13.60 -16.19
CA PRO A 174 16.93 -13.25 -17.35
C PRO A 174 16.03 -12.58 -18.39
N LYS A 175 16.53 -11.56 -19.08
CA LYS A 175 15.81 -11.03 -20.24
C LYS A 175 15.61 -12.20 -21.21
N MET A 176 14.36 -12.58 -21.46
CA MET A 176 14.05 -13.43 -22.61
C MET A 176 14.61 -12.69 -23.82
N GLU A 177 15.63 -13.25 -24.45
CA GLU A 177 16.15 -12.73 -25.72
C GLU A 177 14.98 -12.73 -26.70
N GLN A 178 14.45 -11.53 -26.97
CA GLN A 178 13.55 -11.21 -28.08
C GLN A 178 12.58 -12.32 -28.50
N ALA A 179 11.76 -12.83 -27.59
CA ALA A 179 10.50 -13.43 -28.02
C ALA A 179 9.64 -12.27 -28.51
N ASN A 180 9.45 -12.20 -29.82
CA ASN A 180 8.63 -11.22 -30.52
C ASN A 180 7.39 -10.85 -29.66
N PRO A 181 7.19 -9.58 -29.26
CA PRO A 181 6.06 -9.17 -28.41
C PRO A 181 4.69 -9.55 -28.99
N LEU A 182 4.63 -9.82 -30.30
CA LEU A 182 3.45 -10.29 -31.04
C LEU A 182 3.24 -11.82 -30.97
N GLY A 183 4.18 -12.57 -30.40
CA GLY A 183 4.16 -14.04 -30.32
C GLY A 183 3.66 -14.61 -28.99
N ILE A 184 3.30 -13.75 -28.03
CA ILE A 184 2.68 -14.18 -26.76
C ILE A 184 1.23 -14.58 -27.08
N LYS A 185 0.96 -15.88 -27.22
CA LYS A 185 -0.41 -16.39 -27.16
C LYS A 185 -0.88 -16.36 -25.71
N TRP A 186 -1.92 -15.58 -25.46
CA TRP A 186 -2.68 -15.56 -24.21
C TRP A 186 -3.50 -16.84 -24.07
#